data_AF-A0A9W7CZC2-F1
#
_entry.id   AF-A0A9W7CZC2-F1
#
_cell.length_a   1.000
_cell.length_b   1.000
_cell.length_c   1.000
_cell.angle_alpha   90.00
_cell.angle_beta   90.00
_cell.angle_gamma   90.00
#
_symmetry.space_group_name_H-M   'P 1'
#
loop_
_entity.id
_entity.type
_entity.pdbx_description
1 polymer ?
#
loop_
_entity_poly.entity_id
_entity_poly.type
_entity_poly.pdbx_seq_one_letter_code
_entity_poly.pdbx_strand_id
1 'polypeptide(L)'
;MESANVDPMRLHFLTDVDQKQELMLMRAADAVVASLHMTRPRASLQAFAAGVPVVTFPSELWASRITYGFYQQMGINDLVAVSLDDYVKLAVRLATDIKFRSKMEQLIKRNRSKLSEDTQAVKEWERFFDFAGQQIFPSGEQYQGSNLEWSQIIDGVDELNPVESIEDIVEWGLDENADGAIASNQVEKE
;
A
#
# COMPACT_ATOMS: atom_id res chain seq x y z
N MET A 1 -13.09 -28.48 2.93
CA MET A 1 -11.67 -28.92 2.82
C MET A 1 -11.58 -30.39 2.46
N GLU A 2 -12.31 -31.27 3.15
CA GLU A 2 -12.51 -32.66 2.71
C GLU A 2 -13.08 -32.76 1.29
N SER A 3 -14.02 -31.88 0.93
CA SER A 3 -14.57 -31.78 -0.44
C SER A 3 -13.54 -31.39 -1.52
N ALA A 4 -12.40 -30.79 -1.14
CA ALA A 4 -11.33 -30.41 -2.04
C ALA A 4 -10.13 -31.40 -1.99
N ASN A 5 -10.24 -32.47 -1.19
CA ASN A 5 -9.19 -33.48 -0.99
C ASN A 5 -7.82 -32.90 -0.56
N VAL A 6 -7.84 -31.85 0.29
CA VAL A 6 -6.63 -31.24 0.86
C VAL A 6 -6.48 -31.70 2.30
N ASP A 7 -5.29 -32.22 2.63
CA ASP A 7 -4.92 -32.59 4.01
C ASP A 7 -5.04 -31.37 4.95
N PRO A 8 -5.88 -31.42 6.00
CA PRO A 8 -6.03 -30.33 6.95
C PRO A 8 -4.74 -29.91 7.64
N MET A 9 -3.75 -30.81 7.78
CA MET A 9 -2.47 -30.50 8.44
C MET A 9 -1.58 -29.56 7.64
N ARG A 10 -1.94 -29.26 6.38
CA ARG A 10 -1.24 -28.27 5.53
C ARG A 10 -1.76 -26.85 5.70
N LEU A 11 -2.77 -26.66 6.55
CA LEU A 11 -3.46 -25.39 6.73
C LEU A 11 -3.26 -24.89 8.15
N HIS A 12 -2.61 -23.74 8.27
CA HIS A 12 -2.35 -23.11 9.56
C HIS A 12 -3.14 -21.80 9.62
N PHE A 13 -4.07 -21.73 10.58
CA PHE A 13 -4.78 -20.51 10.91
C PHE A 13 -4.09 -19.86 12.09
N LEU A 14 -3.70 -18.61 11.94
CA LEU A 14 -3.08 -17.83 13.00
C LEU A 14 -4.10 -16.80 13.50
N THR A 15 -4.32 -16.78 14.81
CA THR A 15 -5.16 -15.79 15.49
C THR A 15 -4.27 -14.79 16.24
N ASP A 16 -4.78 -13.60 16.52
CA ASP A 16 -4.09 -12.56 17.30
C ASP A 16 -2.71 -12.16 16.76
N VAL A 17 -2.61 -12.06 15.43
CA VAL A 17 -1.37 -11.65 14.73
C VAL A 17 -1.23 -10.13 14.79
N ASP A 18 -0.19 -9.64 15.45
CA ASP A 18 0.14 -8.21 15.49
C ASP A 18 0.85 -7.73 14.20
N GLN A 19 1.07 -6.42 14.07
CA GLN A 19 1.70 -5.84 12.89
C GLN A 19 3.13 -6.34 12.63
N LYS A 20 3.92 -6.59 13.68
CA LYS A 20 5.29 -7.08 13.55
C LYS A 20 5.30 -8.54 13.09
N GLN A 21 4.39 -9.34 13.63
CA GLN A 21 4.18 -10.73 13.25
C GLN A 21 3.69 -10.86 11.81
N GLU A 22 2.76 -10.00 11.36
CA GLU A 22 2.34 -9.97 9.95
C GLU A 22 3.53 -9.80 9.00
N LEU A 23 4.44 -8.86 9.30
CA LEU A 23 5.63 -8.64 8.48
C LEU A 23 6.57 -9.86 8.52
N MET A 24 6.75 -10.49 9.68
CA MET A 24 7.55 -11.71 9.80
C MET A 24 6.96 -12.87 9.01
N LEU A 25 5.63 -13.03 9.02
CA LEU A 25 4.93 -14.04 8.22
C LEU A 25 5.12 -13.80 6.73
N MET A 26 5.02 -12.54 6.28
CA MET A 26 5.32 -12.21 4.89
C MET A 26 6.75 -12.64 4.52
N ARG A 27 7.74 -12.32 5.35
CA ARG A 27 9.15 -12.73 5.10
C ARG A 27 9.38 -14.23 5.07
N ALA A 28 8.54 -15.00 5.78
CA ALA A 28 8.60 -16.46 5.78
C ALA A 28 7.87 -17.10 4.59
N ALA A 29 7.04 -16.34 3.86
CA ALA A 29 6.27 -16.84 2.73
C ALA A 29 7.10 -16.87 1.45
N ASP A 30 6.95 -17.96 0.68
CA ASP A 30 7.52 -18.08 -0.67
C ASP A 30 6.72 -17.29 -1.72
N ALA A 31 5.41 -17.20 -1.52
CA ALA A 31 4.47 -16.54 -2.42
C ALA A 31 3.17 -16.19 -1.68
N VAL A 32 2.49 -15.17 -2.17
CA VAL A 32 1.17 -14.73 -1.67
C VAL A 32 0.14 -14.84 -2.79
N VAL A 33 -1.08 -15.21 -2.43
CA VAL A 33 -2.21 -15.43 -3.33
C VAL A 33 -3.26 -14.38 -2.95
N ALA A 34 -3.45 -13.36 -3.78
CA ALA A 34 -4.32 -12.24 -3.44
C ALA A 34 -5.82 -12.60 -3.57
N SER A 35 -6.64 -12.16 -2.61
CA SER A 35 -8.08 -12.40 -2.67
C SER A 35 -8.71 -11.93 -3.99
N LEU A 36 -9.54 -12.78 -4.61
CA LEU A 36 -10.11 -12.55 -5.94
C LEU A 36 -11.04 -11.32 -6.02
N HIS A 37 -11.82 -11.06 -4.96
CA HIS A 37 -12.84 -10.02 -4.97
C HIS A 37 -12.33 -8.67 -4.44
N MET A 38 -11.43 -8.71 -3.46
CA MET A 38 -10.89 -7.52 -2.82
C MET A 38 -9.46 -7.77 -2.38
N THR A 39 -8.53 -7.23 -3.15
CA THR A 39 -7.12 -7.23 -2.79
C THR A 39 -6.88 -6.30 -1.59
N ARG A 40 -5.97 -6.69 -0.70
CA ARG A 40 -5.64 -5.93 0.51
C ARG A 40 -4.38 -5.09 0.24
N PRO A 41 -4.46 -3.74 0.20
CA PRO A 41 -3.33 -2.90 -0.17
C PRO A 41 -2.13 -3.12 0.76
N ARG A 42 -2.35 -3.03 2.08
CA ARG A 42 -1.32 -3.23 3.10
C ARG A 42 -0.59 -4.56 2.98
N ALA A 43 -1.33 -5.67 2.82
CA ALA A 43 -0.74 -6.99 2.69
C ALA A 43 0.13 -7.11 1.42
N SER A 44 -0.31 -6.49 0.32
CA SER A 44 0.48 -6.44 -0.93
C SER A 44 1.77 -5.65 -0.73
N LEU A 45 1.70 -4.47 -0.10
CA LEU A 45 2.86 -3.64 0.19
C LEU A 45 3.84 -4.32 1.15
N GLN A 46 3.35 -5.00 2.20
CA GLN A 46 4.20 -5.80 3.10
C GLN A 46 4.89 -6.95 2.36
N ALA A 47 4.19 -7.66 1.47
CA ALA A 47 4.79 -8.69 0.63
C ALA A 47 5.90 -8.11 -0.27
N PHE A 48 5.67 -6.97 -0.94
CA PHE A 48 6.68 -6.32 -1.77
C PHE A 48 7.86 -5.77 -0.95
N ALA A 49 7.61 -5.25 0.25
CA ALA A 49 8.64 -4.85 1.21
C ALA A 49 9.48 -6.05 1.71
N ALA A 50 8.89 -7.25 1.78
CA ALA A 50 9.61 -8.50 2.01
C ALA A 50 10.28 -9.06 0.74
N GLY A 51 9.93 -8.52 -0.45
CA GLY A 51 10.41 -9.01 -1.74
C GLY A 51 9.71 -10.29 -2.21
N VAL A 52 8.51 -10.55 -1.69
CA VAL A 52 7.73 -11.77 -1.90
C VAL A 52 6.72 -11.56 -3.04
N PRO A 53 6.67 -12.48 -4.02
CA PRO A 53 5.74 -12.38 -5.14
C PRO A 53 4.29 -12.62 -4.74
N VAL A 54 3.39 -11.81 -5.28
CA VAL A 54 1.94 -11.89 -5.08
C VAL A 54 1.27 -12.24 -6.40
N VAL A 55 0.52 -13.33 -6.49
CA VAL A 55 -0.35 -13.59 -7.65
C VAL A 55 -1.64 -12.80 -7.50
N THR A 56 -2.07 -12.11 -8.55
CA THR A 56 -3.29 -11.31 -8.54
C THR A 56 -4.14 -11.59 -9.78
N PHE A 57 -5.46 -11.43 -9.65
CA PHE A 57 -6.42 -11.54 -10.75
C PHE A 57 -7.32 -10.29 -10.76
N PRO A 58 -7.05 -9.30 -11.64
CA PRO A 58 -7.84 -8.07 -11.71
C PRO A 58 -9.17 -8.33 -12.41
N SER A 59 -10.21 -8.63 -11.62
CA SER A 59 -11.60 -8.75 -12.09
C SER A 59 -12.21 -7.38 -12.44
N GLU A 60 -13.46 -7.34 -12.87
CA GLU A 60 -14.20 -6.10 -13.16
C GLU A 60 -14.24 -5.11 -11.99
N LEU A 61 -14.20 -5.58 -10.74
CA LEU A 61 -14.27 -4.72 -9.56
C LEU A 61 -12.95 -4.02 -9.28
N TRP A 62 -13.00 -2.70 -9.08
CA TRP A 62 -11.83 -1.88 -8.72
C TRP A 62 -11.06 -2.43 -7.51
N ALA A 63 -11.78 -2.98 -6.52
CA ALA A 63 -11.21 -3.53 -5.30
C ALA A 63 -10.29 -4.74 -5.55
N SER A 64 -10.49 -5.46 -6.66
CA SER A 64 -9.60 -6.56 -7.10
C SER A 64 -8.35 -6.07 -7.83
N ARG A 65 -8.29 -4.77 -8.20
CA ARG A 65 -7.25 -4.20 -9.07
C ARG A 65 -6.15 -3.46 -8.32
N ILE A 66 -6.17 -3.42 -6.98
CA ILE A 66 -5.16 -2.65 -6.21
C ILE A 66 -3.77 -3.27 -6.38
N THR A 67 -3.62 -4.58 -6.13
CA THR A 67 -2.33 -5.28 -6.35
C THR A 67 -1.88 -5.19 -7.80
N TYR A 68 -2.82 -5.26 -8.75
CA TYR A 68 -2.54 -5.03 -10.17
C TYR A 68 -1.97 -3.62 -10.42
N GLY A 69 -2.55 -2.58 -9.82
CA GLY A 69 -2.06 -1.20 -9.91
C GLY A 69 -0.61 -1.06 -9.43
N PHE A 70 -0.26 -1.67 -8.30
CA PHE A 70 1.13 -1.71 -7.82
C PHE A 70 2.07 -2.38 -8.81
N TYR A 71 1.63 -3.48 -9.43
CA TYR A 71 2.40 -4.14 -10.46
C TYR A 71 2.59 -3.30 -11.73
N GLN A 72 1.57 -2.52 -12.12
CA GLN A 72 1.70 -1.56 -13.21
C GLN A 72 2.76 -0.49 -12.91
N GLN A 73 2.75 0.09 -11.70
CA GLN A 73 3.78 1.05 -11.27
C GLN A 73 5.18 0.42 -11.23
N MET A 74 5.30 -0.83 -10.78
CA MET A 74 6.57 -1.55 -10.79
C MET A 74 7.01 -2.01 -12.19
N GLY A 75 6.12 -2.03 -13.18
CA GLY A 75 6.36 -2.53 -14.53
C GLY A 75 6.48 -4.06 -14.61
N ILE A 76 5.73 -4.79 -13.80
CA ILE A 76 5.78 -6.26 -13.71
C ILE A 76 4.42 -6.83 -14.12
N ASN A 77 4.37 -7.65 -15.17
CA ASN A 77 3.12 -8.27 -15.65
C ASN A 77 3.07 -9.80 -15.47
N ASP A 78 4.22 -10.44 -15.19
CA ASP A 78 4.37 -11.91 -15.10
C ASP A 78 3.51 -12.56 -13.99
N LEU A 79 2.95 -11.79 -13.05
CA LEU A 79 2.17 -12.25 -11.89
C LEU A 79 0.70 -11.78 -11.90
N VAL A 80 0.27 -11.21 -13.02
CA VAL A 80 -1.12 -10.76 -13.25
C VAL A 80 -1.83 -11.82 -14.09
N ALA A 81 -2.76 -12.53 -13.46
CA ALA A 81 -3.54 -13.55 -14.13
C ALA A 81 -4.58 -12.96 -15.08
N VAL A 82 -4.85 -13.62 -16.20
CA VAL A 82 -5.91 -13.22 -17.15
C VAL A 82 -7.19 -14.06 -17.02
N SER A 83 -7.17 -15.13 -16.23
CA SER A 83 -8.32 -15.98 -15.91
C SER A 83 -8.12 -16.70 -14.57
N LEU A 84 -9.15 -17.35 -14.05
CA LEU A 84 -9.03 -18.17 -12.85
C LEU A 84 -8.09 -19.38 -13.04
N ASP A 85 -8.11 -20.01 -14.22
CA ASP A 85 -7.18 -21.10 -14.52
C ASP A 85 -5.74 -20.60 -14.56
N ASP A 86 -5.51 -19.42 -15.13
CA ASP A 86 -4.20 -18.80 -15.18
C ASP A 86 -3.72 -18.37 -13.78
N TYR A 87 -4.64 -17.89 -12.94
CA TYR A 87 -4.37 -17.57 -11.54
C TYR A 87 -3.87 -18.79 -10.76
N VAL A 88 -4.53 -19.93 -10.91
CA VAL A 88 -4.11 -21.19 -10.30
C VAL A 88 -2.76 -21.64 -10.87
N LYS A 89 -2.56 -21.57 -12.19
CA LYS A 89 -1.29 -21.93 -12.84
C LYS A 89 -0.13 -21.08 -12.34
N LEU A 90 -0.32 -19.77 -12.19
CA LEU A 90 0.70 -18.85 -11.66
C LEU A 90 1.02 -19.16 -10.20
N ALA A 91 0.02 -19.41 -9.37
CA ALA A 91 0.22 -19.79 -7.96
C ALA A 91 1.02 -21.09 -7.84
N VAL A 92 0.65 -22.11 -8.61
CA VAL A 92 1.39 -23.39 -8.66
C VAL A 92 2.80 -23.19 -9.19
N ARG A 93 2.98 -22.37 -10.24
CA ARG A 93 4.29 -22.09 -10.82
C ARG A 93 5.21 -21.40 -9.81
N LEU A 94 4.74 -20.40 -9.06
CA LEU A 94 5.54 -19.81 -7.98
C LEU A 94 5.92 -20.85 -6.92
N ALA A 95 5.01 -21.75 -6.54
CA ALA A 95 5.27 -22.77 -5.53
C ALA A 95 6.25 -23.86 -5.99
N THR A 96 6.35 -24.14 -7.29
CA THR A 96 7.08 -25.30 -7.82
C THR A 96 8.31 -24.95 -8.66
N ASP A 97 8.34 -23.78 -9.31
CA ASP A 97 9.45 -23.31 -10.14
C ASP A 97 10.28 -22.27 -9.38
N ILE A 98 11.35 -22.76 -8.72
CA ILE A 98 12.26 -21.95 -7.91
C ILE A 98 12.95 -20.88 -8.76
N LYS A 99 13.28 -21.18 -10.03
CA LYS A 99 13.94 -20.21 -10.92
C LYS A 99 13.00 -19.07 -11.27
N PHE A 100 11.74 -19.38 -11.59
CA PHE A 100 10.72 -18.37 -11.82
C PHE A 100 10.46 -17.52 -10.58
N ARG A 101 10.28 -18.15 -9.40
CA ARG A 101 10.11 -17.42 -8.13
C ARG A 101 11.26 -16.46 -7.87
N SER A 102 12.50 -16.93 -7.95
CA SER A 102 13.69 -16.10 -7.73
C SER A 102 13.78 -14.93 -8.72
N LYS A 103 13.43 -15.15 -9.99
CA LYS A 103 13.33 -14.05 -10.99
C LYS A 103 12.31 -12.99 -10.53
N MET A 104 11.13 -13.41 -10.06
CA MET A 104 10.09 -12.50 -9.61
C MET A 104 10.49 -11.71 -8.36
N GLU A 105 11.08 -12.37 -7.37
CA GLU A 105 11.60 -11.71 -6.17
C GLU A 105 12.63 -10.63 -6.51
N GLN A 106 13.55 -10.92 -7.45
CA GLN A 106 14.55 -9.95 -7.91
C GLN A 106 13.91 -8.76 -8.62
N LEU A 107 12.90 -8.99 -9.46
CA LEU A 107 12.16 -7.92 -10.13
C LEU A 107 11.44 -7.03 -9.10
N ILE A 108 10.79 -7.62 -8.11
CA ILE A 108 10.10 -6.87 -7.05
C ILE A 108 11.10 -6.07 -6.22
N LYS A 109 12.19 -6.69 -5.73
CA LYS A 109 13.23 -6.01 -4.95
C LYS A 109 13.84 -4.82 -5.71
N ARG A 110 14.00 -4.95 -7.03
CA ARG A 110 14.53 -3.87 -7.89
C ARG A 110 13.54 -2.73 -8.12
N ASN A 111 12.24 -3.00 -8.17
CA ASN A 111 11.24 -2.02 -8.62
C ASN A 111 10.34 -1.49 -7.50
N ARG A 112 10.31 -2.10 -6.31
CA ARG A 112 9.40 -1.74 -5.22
C ARG A 112 9.53 -0.29 -4.73
N SER A 113 10.69 0.34 -4.90
CA SER A 113 10.90 1.75 -4.55
C SER A 113 10.07 2.70 -5.43
N LYS A 114 9.57 2.26 -6.58
CA LYS A 114 8.63 3.02 -7.42
C LYS A 114 7.24 3.18 -6.79
N LEU A 115 6.94 2.46 -5.71
CA LEU A 115 5.67 2.55 -4.98
C LEU A 115 5.70 3.60 -3.86
N SER A 116 6.85 4.22 -3.62
CA SER A 116 7.10 5.19 -2.55
C SER A 116 7.64 6.48 -3.14
N GLU A 117 7.39 7.60 -2.44
CA GLU A 117 7.99 8.92 -2.76
C GLU A 117 7.76 9.36 -4.22
N ASP A 118 6.59 9.04 -4.76
CA ASP A 118 6.21 9.41 -6.13
C ASP A 118 5.87 10.91 -6.21
N THR A 119 6.89 11.72 -6.52
CA THR A 119 6.73 13.17 -6.73
C THR A 119 5.84 13.51 -7.92
N GLN A 120 5.65 12.61 -8.88
CA GLN A 120 4.69 12.83 -9.96
C GLN A 120 3.27 12.77 -9.40
N ALA A 121 2.96 11.79 -8.55
CA ALA A 121 1.65 11.69 -7.90
C ALA A 121 1.31 12.98 -7.12
N VAL A 122 2.25 13.54 -6.36
CA VAL A 122 2.06 14.81 -5.64
C VAL A 122 1.67 15.94 -6.60
N LYS A 123 2.41 16.11 -7.70
CA LYS A 123 2.13 17.14 -8.71
C LYS A 123 0.78 16.96 -9.41
N GLU A 124 0.37 15.73 -9.68
CA GLU A 124 -0.96 15.47 -10.26
C GLU A 124 -2.08 15.80 -9.26
N TRP A 125 -1.87 15.53 -7.97
CA TRP A 125 -2.80 15.93 -6.91
C TRP A 125 -2.91 17.44 -6.77
N GLU A 126 -1.78 18.17 -6.77
CA GLU A 126 -1.76 19.64 -6.76
C GLU A 126 -2.59 20.22 -7.91
N ARG A 127 -2.34 19.75 -9.15
CA ARG A 127 -3.11 20.19 -10.32
C ARG A 127 -4.60 19.89 -10.19
N PHE A 128 -4.94 18.70 -9.67
CA PHE A 128 -6.34 18.34 -9.47
C PHE A 128 -7.01 19.25 -8.44
N PHE A 129 -6.33 19.56 -7.33
CA PHE A 129 -6.88 20.44 -6.29
C PHE A 129 -7.00 21.88 -6.77
N ASP A 130 -6.03 22.41 -7.52
CA ASP A 130 -6.14 23.73 -8.16
C ASP A 130 -7.34 23.78 -9.10
N PHE A 131 -7.50 22.76 -9.96
CA PHE A 131 -8.64 22.65 -10.86
C PHE A 131 -9.97 22.59 -10.10
N ALA A 132 -10.10 21.68 -9.12
CA ALA A 132 -11.32 21.52 -8.35
C ALA A 132 -11.67 22.79 -7.56
N GLY A 133 -10.67 23.44 -6.97
CA GLY A 133 -10.82 24.71 -6.26
C GLY A 133 -11.38 25.81 -7.17
N GLN A 134 -10.87 25.94 -8.40
CA GLN A 134 -11.41 26.91 -9.38
C GLN A 134 -12.86 26.61 -9.78
N GLN A 135 -13.27 25.34 -9.84
CA GLN A 135 -14.65 24.98 -10.15
C GLN A 135 -15.61 25.27 -8.99
N ILE A 136 -15.15 25.09 -7.75
CA ILE A 136 -15.96 25.32 -6.53
C ILE A 136 -16.03 26.82 -6.20
N PHE A 137 -14.97 27.58 -6.48
CA PHE A 137 -14.85 29.02 -6.21
C PHE A 137 -14.58 29.84 -7.50
N PRO A 138 -15.54 29.90 -8.44
CA PRO A 138 -15.32 30.46 -9.77
C PRO A 138 -15.19 32.00 -9.84
N SER A 139 -15.54 32.73 -8.78
CA SER A 139 -15.52 34.20 -8.76
C SER A 139 -14.14 34.81 -8.45
N GLY A 140 -13.13 34.02 -8.08
CA GLY A 140 -11.87 34.56 -7.57
C GLY A 140 -12.03 35.32 -6.24
N GLU A 141 -13.22 35.28 -5.63
CA GLU A 141 -13.37 35.61 -4.22
C GLU A 141 -12.57 34.57 -3.45
N GLN A 142 -11.52 35.02 -2.75
CA GLN A 142 -10.92 34.20 -1.70
C GLN A 142 -12.07 33.65 -0.87
N TYR A 143 -12.05 32.34 -0.59
CA TYR A 143 -12.86 31.78 0.47
C TYR A 143 -12.58 32.62 1.72
N GLN A 144 -13.45 33.57 2.04
CA GLN A 144 -13.49 34.14 3.37
C GLN A 144 -13.84 32.93 4.21
N GLY A 145 -12.83 32.36 4.88
CA GLY A 145 -12.95 31.13 5.64
C GLY A 145 -14.34 31.06 6.27
N SER A 146 -14.98 29.89 6.22
CA SER A 146 -15.99 29.63 7.22
C SER A 146 -15.44 30.14 8.56
N ASN A 147 -16.21 30.95 9.30
CA ASN A 147 -15.83 31.33 10.67
C ASN A 147 -15.64 30.10 11.61
N LEU A 148 -15.81 28.90 11.06
CA LEU A 148 -15.30 27.65 11.59
C LEU A 148 -13.78 27.62 11.38
N GLU A 149 -13.06 28.02 12.42
CA GLU A 149 -11.64 27.68 12.53
C GLU A 149 -11.50 26.16 12.56
N TRP A 150 -10.50 25.62 11.87
CA TRP A 150 -10.24 24.17 11.87
C TRP A 150 -9.95 23.61 13.27
N SER A 151 -9.48 24.47 14.19
CA SER A 151 -9.35 24.20 15.63
C SER A 151 -10.68 23.86 16.31
N GLN A 152 -11.81 24.29 15.75
CA GLN A 152 -13.15 23.97 16.27
C GLN A 152 -13.68 22.61 15.77
N ILE A 153 -13.05 22.02 14.75
CA ILE A 153 -13.47 20.75 14.13
C ILE A 153 -12.51 19.62 14.51
N ILE A 154 -11.23 19.93 14.69
CA ILE A 154 -10.15 18.98 14.98
C ILE A 154 -9.35 19.52 16.15
N ASP A 155 -9.38 18.82 17.28
CA ASP A 155 -8.55 19.15 18.45
C ASP A 155 -7.06 19.13 18.04
N GLY A 156 -6.35 20.23 18.30
CA GLY A 156 -4.88 20.34 18.14
C GLY A 156 -4.38 21.03 16.86
N VAL A 157 -5.24 21.62 16.03
CA VAL A 157 -4.82 22.30 14.77
C VAL A 157 -4.18 23.68 14.99
N ASP A 158 -4.40 24.33 16.15
CA ASP A 158 -3.82 25.65 16.45
C ASP A 158 -2.28 25.67 16.51
N GLU A 159 -1.63 24.49 16.55
CA GLU A 159 -0.16 24.36 16.55
C GLU A 159 0.44 24.17 15.15
N LEU A 160 -0.38 24.13 14.09
CA LEU A 160 0.11 23.95 12.72
C LEU A 160 0.41 25.30 12.06
N ASN A 161 1.70 25.65 12.00
CA ASN A 161 2.16 26.79 11.23
C ASN A 161 1.88 26.62 9.72
N PRO A 162 1.54 27.69 8.99
CA PRO A 162 1.43 27.64 7.55
C PRO A 162 2.78 27.22 6.92
N VAL A 163 2.74 26.23 6.03
CA VAL A 163 3.90 25.77 5.27
C VAL A 163 4.03 26.67 4.04
N GLU A 164 5.02 27.56 4.03
CA GLU A 164 5.26 28.50 2.93
C GLU A 164 6.34 27.99 1.94
N SER A 165 7.17 27.04 2.37
CA SER A 165 8.26 26.43 1.60
C SER A 165 8.47 24.95 1.96
N ILE A 166 9.21 24.21 1.12
CA ILE A 166 9.57 22.80 1.41
C ILE A 166 10.42 22.69 2.67
N GLU A 167 11.21 23.72 3.00
CA GLU A 167 11.98 23.75 4.24
C GLU A 167 11.09 23.75 5.50
N ASP A 168 9.87 24.30 5.40
CA ASP A 168 8.88 24.40 6.49
C ASP A 168 8.12 23.08 6.74
N ILE A 169 8.30 22.09 5.86
CA ILE A 169 7.71 20.76 6.05
C ILE A 169 8.47 20.05 7.17
N VAL A 170 7.75 19.79 8.26
CA VAL A 170 8.23 19.01 9.41
C VAL A 170 8.37 17.55 9.01
N GLU A 171 9.55 16.98 9.26
CA GLU A 171 9.78 15.55 9.12
C GLU A 171 9.23 14.82 10.34
N TRP A 172 8.42 13.79 10.12
CA TRP A 172 7.83 12.98 11.18
C TRP A 172 8.59 11.66 11.32
N GLY A 173 9.08 11.41 12.52
CA GLY A 173 9.70 10.16 12.95
C GLY A 173 8.67 9.25 13.59
N LEU A 174 8.91 7.95 13.56
CA LEU A 174 8.10 6.96 14.26
C LEU A 174 8.94 6.39 15.41
N ASP A 175 8.56 6.75 16.64
CA ASP A 175 9.16 6.20 17.85
C ASP A 175 8.24 5.14 18.44
N GLU A 176 8.84 4.03 18.87
CA GLU A 176 8.12 2.94 19.53
C GLU A 176 8.17 3.18 21.05
N ASN A 177 7.01 3.45 21.65
CA ASN A 177 6.91 3.67 23.10
C ASN A 177 7.15 2.36 23.86
N ALA A 178 7.44 2.48 25.17
CA ALA A 178 7.77 1.34 26.02
C ALA A 178 6.67 0.27 26.14
N ASP A 179 5.43 0.59 25.77
CA ASP A 179 4.27 -0.29 25.71
C ASP A 179 4.00 -0.87 24.29
N GLY A 180 4.86 -0.57 23.31
CA GLY A 180 4.77 -1.04 21.94
C GLY A 180 3.85 -0.21 21.03
N ALA A 181 3.29 0.90 21.52
CA ALA A 181 2.55 1.84 20.69
C ALA A 181 3.51 2.68 19.85
N ILE A 182 3.23 2.82 18.54
CA ILE A 182 4.00 3.69 17.66
C ILE A 182 3.44 5.11 17.76
N ALA A 183 4.24 6.04 18.26
CA ALA A 183 3.93 7.46 18.30
C ALA A 183 4.67 8.18 17.16
N SER A 184 3.94 9.03 16.43
CA SER A 184 4.56 9.95 15.46
C SER A 184 5.03 11.19 16.19
N ASN A 185 6.33 11.48 16.13
CA ASN A 185 6.92 12.69 16.70
C ASN A 185 7.58 13.52 15.61
N GLN A 186 7.63 14.83 15.81
CA GLN A 186 8.38 15.72 14.92
C GLN A 186 9.88 15.53 15.16
N VAL A 187 10.64 15.30 14.08
CA VAL A 187 12.10 15.24 14.13
C VAL A 187 12.63 16.66 14.04
N GLU A 188 13.34 17.11 15.08
CA GLU A 188 14.05 18.39 15.03
C GLU A 188 15.18 18.31 13.99
N LYS A 189 15.16 19.20 12.99
CA LYS A 189 16.26 19.38 12.05
C LYS A 189 17.40 20.12 12.79
N GLU A 190 18.60 19.53 12.84
CA GLU A 190 19.81 20.19 13.35
C GLU A 190 20.27 21.39 12.50
#